data_AF-A0A0F9EGB2-F1
#
_entry.id   AF-A0A0F9EGB2-F1
#
_cell.length_a   1.000
_cell.length_b   1.000
_cell.length_c   1.000
_cell.angle_alpha   90.00
_cell.angle_beta   90.00
_cell.angle_gamma   90.00
#
_symmetry.space_group_name_H-M   'P 1'
#
loop_
_entity.id
_entity.type
_entity.pdbx_description
1 polymer ?
#
loop_
_entity_poly.entity_id
_entity_poly.type
_entity_poly.pdbx_seq_one_letter_code
_entity_poly.pdbx_strand_id
1 'polypeptide(L)'
;MKYRTQINLLTIMVFEEENALRITSFMETNQTLVMTNRTHRIRWYDATVKDLRVFRIPIEFLTYNFENMRIEGQLIEEINKIGNDLDFEEESDREIYTGIFEETLQQGSDKTKTSRLKKSIANTQQDTPAIISYGGIILDGNRRFMVLKQLFNEESIKSDGIPDRFKYMEVVRLDVGISKSQLLAIQTLNQLFEEDRVDYTLINQALAVRKLRTAGYDRLAIAKMFNTDSTDIEEFEEVLNLIDFFLEENELKKRY
;
A
#
# COMPACT_ATOMS: atom_id res chain seq x y z
N MET A 1 9.14 -26.08 -7.62
CA MET A 1 7.74 -25.85 -7.97
C MET A 1 7.63 -24.41 -8.43
N LYS A 2 7.34 -24.15 -9.72
CA LYS A 2 7.28 -22.80 -10.28
C LYS A 2 5.85 -22.29 -10.06
N TYR A 3 5.67 -21.43 -9.07
CA TYR A 3 4.39 -20.78 -8.84
C TYR A 3 4.05 -19.83 -9.97
N ARG A 4 2.79 -19.79 -10.36
CA ARG A 4 2.24 -18.79 -11.28
C ARG A 4 1.66 -17.62 -10.47
N THR A 5 2.41 -17.12 -9.49
CA THR A 5 2.09 -15.88 -8.75
C THR A 5 2.30 -14.62 -9.60
N GLN A 6 2.40 -14.76 -10.92
CA GLN A 6 2.40 -13.64 -11.83
C GLN A 6 0.96 -13.22 -12.02
N ILE A 7 0.50 -12.29 -11.19
CA ILE A 7 -0.67 -11.50 -11.53
C ILE A 7 -0.40 -10.92 -12.92
N ASN A 8 -1.29 -11.22 -13.86
CA ASN A 8 -1.12 -10.78 -15.23
C ASN A 8 -1.18 -9.26 -15.28
N LEU A 9 -0.09 -8.64 -15.72
CA LEU A 9 0.02 -7.20 -15.89
C LEU A 9 -1.13 -6.65 -16.76
N LEU A 10 -1.57 -7.41 -17.76
CA LEU A 10 -2.69 -7.02 -18.62
C LEU A 10 -4.00 -6.91 -17.84
N THR A 11 -4.27 -7.86 -16.95
CA THR A 11 -5.48 -7.91 -16.13
C THR A 11 -5.52 -6.75 -15.12
N ILE A 12 -4.40 -6.43 -14.47
CA ILE A 12 -4.29 -5.25 -13.59
C ILE A 12 -4.54 -3.96 -14.37
N MET A 13 -3.94 -3.82 -15.56
CA MET A 13 -4.11 -2.61 -16.37
C MET A 13 -5.56 -2.41 -16.81
N VAL A 14 -6.23 -3.46 -17.29
CA VAL A 14 -7.64 -3.40 -17.68
C VAL A 14 -8.53 -3.02 -16.48
N PHE A 15 -8.29 -3.63 -15.32
CA PHE A 15 -9.01 -3.28 -14.09
C PHE A 15 -8.81 -1.81 -13.69
N GLU A 16 -7.57 -1.31 -13.71
CA GLU A 16 -7.25 0.08 -13.40
C GLU A 16 -7.96 1.05 -14.36
N GLU A 17 -8.01 0.74 -15.66
CA GLU A 17 -8.69 1.57 -16.66
C GLU A 17 -10.20 1.62 -16.43
N GLU A 18 -10.85 0.46 -16.27
CA GLU A 18 -12.30 0.38 -16.04
C GLU A 18 -12.69 1.06 -14.73
N ASN A 19 -11.95 0.80 -13.65
CA ASN A 19 -12.26 1.37 -12.35
C ASN A 19 -11.94 2.87 -12.28
N ALA A 20 -10.92 3.33 -13.01
CA ALA A 20 -10.66 4.76 -13.15
C ALA A 20 -11.84 5.53 -13.75
N LEU A 21 -12.52 4.95 -14.76
CA LEU A 21 -13.73 5.54 -15.35
C LEU A 21 -14.87 5.62 -14.34
N ARG A 22 -15.07 4.58 -13.53
CA ARG A 22 -16.08 4.54 -12.46
C ARG A 22 -15.83 5.63 -11.42
N ILE A 23 -14.58 5.74 -10.95
CA ILE A 23 -14.18 6.77 -9.98
C ILE A 23 -14.39 8.16 -10.58
N THR A 24 -13.91 8.42 -11.80
CA THR A 24 -14.07 9.73 -12.45
C THR A 24 -15.54 10.11 -12.62
N SER A 25 -16.37 9.19 -13.13
CA SER A 25 -17.82 9.42 -13.29
C SER A 25 -18.51 9.72 -11.96
N PHE A 26 -18.12 9.01 -10.89
CA PHE A 26 -18.62 9.26 -9.55
C PHE A 26 -18.23 10.64 -9.03
N MET A 27 -16.96 11.04 -9.20
CA MET A 27 -16.45 12.35 -8.79
C MET A 27 -17.15 13.50 -9.51
N GLU A 28 -17.42 13.35 -10.80
CA GLU A 28 -18.15 14.34 -11.62
C GLU A 28 -19.61 14.46 -11.22
N THR A 29 -20.28 13.34 -10.93
CA THR A 29 -21.71 13.31 -10.57
C THR A 29 -21.96 13.78 -9.13
N ASN A 30 -20.97 13.62 -8.24
CA ASN A 30 -21.13 13.83 -6.80
C ASN A 30 -20.14 14.89 -6.24
N GLN A 31 -19.84 15.93 -7.00
CA GLN A 31 -18.79 16.91 -6.66
C GLN A 31 -18.84 17.42 -5.21
N THR A 32 -20.03 17.76 -4.69
CA THR A 32 -20.17 18.30 -3.33
C THR A 32 -19.93 17.26 -2.22
N LEU A 33 -20.22 15.98 -2.49
CA LEU A 33 -20.01 14.86 -1.56
C LEU A 33 -18.54 14.43 -1.51
N VAL A 34 -17.88 14.45 -2.66
CA VAL A 34 -16.50 13.99 -2.85
C VAL A 34 -15.48 15.00 -2.37
N MET A 35 -15.77 16.29 -2.55
CA MET A 35 -14.80 17.35 -2.33
C MET A 35 -14.62 17.65 -0.86
N THR A 36 -13.39 17.47 -0.37
CA THR A 36 -12.97 18.02 0.92
C THR A 36 -12.28 19.38 0.71
N ASN A 37 -12.12 20.13 1.81
CA ASN A 37 -11.30 21.34 1.87
C ASN A 37 -9.86 21.05 2.33
N ARG A 38 -9.47 19.77 2.40
CA ARG A 38 -8.15 19.33 2.86
C ARG A 38 -7.24 19.09 1.67
N THR A 39 -5.96 19.37 1.87
CA THR A 39 -4.87 18.85 1.04
C THR A 39 -4.02 17.91 1.87
N HIS A 40 -3.26 17.07 1.18
CA HIS A 40 -2.30 16.17 1.79
C HIS A 40 -0.99 16.20 1.02
N ARG A 41 0.08 16.35 1.79
CA ARG A 41 1.44 16.49 1.31
C ARG A 41 2.04 15.12 1.07
N ILE A 42 2.48 14.87 -0.15
CA ILE A 42 3.13 13.62 -0.54
C ILE A 42 4.51 13.87 -1.14
N ARG A 43 5.41 12.91 -0.96
CA ARG A 43 6.69 12.87 -1.66
C ARG A 43 6.50 12.27 -3.05
N TRP A 44 7.09 12.91 -4.04
CA TRP A 44 6.97 12.55 -5.45
C TRP A 44 8.21 11.78 -5.94
N TYR A 45 8.07 11.03 -7.02
CA TYR A 45 9.14 10.19 -7.58
C TYR A 45 10.33 10.97 -8.16
N ASP A 46 10.24 12.29 -8.29
CA ASP A 46 11.32 13.16 -8.80
C ASP A 46 12.02 13.94 -7.67
N ALA A 47 11.91 13.44 -6.44
CA ALA A 47 12.40 14.08 -5.21
C ALA A 47 11.70 15.39 -4.83
N THR A 48 10.61 15.78 -5.52
CA THR A 48 9.78 16.92 -5.12
C THR A 48 8.72 16.52 -4.09
N VAL A 49 8.06 17.53 -3.54
CA VAL A 49 6.92 17.37 -2.63
C VAL A 49 5.72 18.05 -3.26
N LYS A 50 4.56 17.37 -3.24
CA LYS A 50 3.30 17.88 -3.82
C LYS A 50 2.21 17.89 -2.77
N ASP A 51 1.46 18.99 -2.70
CA ASP A 51 0.23 19.08 -1.91
C ASP A 51 -0.94 18.74 -2.85
N LEU A 52 -1.53 17.56 -2.67
CA LEU A 52 -2.65 17.08 -3.49
C LEU A 52 -3.97 17.21 -2.74
N ARG A 53 -5.06 17.37 -3.48
CA ARG A 53 -6.40 17.48 -2.90
C ARG A 53 -6.86 16.13 -2.34
N VAL A 54 -7.56 16.19 -1.21
CA VAL A 54 -8.18 15.01 -0.59
C VAL A 54 -9.63 14.88 -1.04
N PHE A 55 -10.01 13.68 -1.44
CA PHE A 55 -11.33 13.31 -1.92
C PHE A 55 -11.94 12.20 -1.06
N ARG A 56 -13.27 12.16 -0.97
CA ARG A 56 -14.02 11.04 -0.39
C ARG A 56 -14.44 10.08 -1.50
N ILE A 57 -13.82 8.90 -1.53
CA ILE A 57 -14.09 7.88 -2.54
C ILE A 57 -14.76 6.67 -1.87
N PRO A 58 -15.85 6.13 -2.43
CA PRO A 58 -16.49 4.92 -1.93
C PRO A 58 -15.50 3.79 -1.77
N ILE A 59 -15.56 3.08 -0.64
CA ILE A 59 -14.66 1.95 -0.37
C ILE A 59 -14.81 0.82 -1.42
N GLU A 60 -15.96 0.72 -2.08
CA GLU A 60 -16.25 -0.23 -3.16
C GLU A 60 -15.45 0.04 -4.45
N PHE A 61 -14.86 1.22 -4.60
CA PHE A 61 -14.00 1.55 -5.74
C PHE A 61 -12.52 1.39 -5.42
N LEU A 62 -12.16 0.90 -4.23
CA LEU A 62 -10.77 0.79 -3.79
C LEU A 62 -10.35 -0.67 -3.68
N THR A 63 -9.09 -0.94 -4.04
CA THR A 63 -8.52 -2.28 -4.04
C THR A 63 -7.17 -2.27 -3.35
N TYR A 64 -6.86 -3.35 -2.63
CA TYR A 64 -5.56 -3.53 -2.00
C TYR A 64 -4.43 -3.58 -3.03
N ASN A 65 -3.28 -2.99 -2.70
CA ASN A 65 -2.05 -3.23 -3.44
C ASN A 65 -1.35 -4.49 -2.91
N PHE A 66 -1.53 -5.62 -3.60
CA PHE A 66 -0.94 -6.91 -3.24
C PHE A 66 0.53 -7.03 -3.65
N GLU A 67 1.05 -6.22 -4.58
CA GLU A 67 2.41 -6.38 -5.10
C GLU A 67 3.50 -5.83 -4.15
N ASN A 68 3.16 -4.89 -3.26
CA ASN A 68 4.14 -4.16 -2.45
C ASN A 68 3.97 -4.36 -0.94
N MET A 69 3.51 -5.55 -0.54
CA MET A 69 3.25 -5.82 0.87
C MET A 69 4.54 -6.07 1.65
N ARG A 70 4.70 -5.38 2.79
CA ARG A 70 5.70 -5.71 3.85
C ARG A 70 5.47 -7.08 4.50
N ILE A 71 4.54 -7.86 3.96
CA ILE A 71 3.96 -9.10 4.48
C ILE A 71 4.14 -10.23 3.46
N GLU A 72 4.74 -9.98 2.29
CA GLU A 72 4.87 -10.96 1.21
C GLU A 72 5.40 -12.32 1.72
N GLY A 73 6.42 -12.33 2.57
CA GLY A 73 6.93 -13.58 3.18
C GLY A 73 5.93 -14.32 4.07
N GLN A 74 5.16 -13.62 4.91
CA GLN A 74 4.14 -14.23 5.77
C GLN A 74 2.90 -14.65 4.97
N LEU A 75 2.47 -13.82 4.02
CA LEU A 75 1.35 -14.14 3.13
C LEU A 75 1.67 -15.38 2.29
N ILE A 76 2.86 -15.45 1.69
CA ILE A 76 3.32 -16.63 0.94
C ILE A 76 3.37 -17.85 1.87
N GLU A 77 3.84 -17.71 3.11
CA GLU A 77 3.85 -18.82 4.07
C GLU A 77 2.44 -19.32 4.41
N GLU A 78 1.49 -18.42 4.68
CA GLU A 78 0.10 -18.79 4.98
C GLU A 78 -0.60 -19.41 3.77
N ILE A 79 -0.38 -18.90 2.55
CA ILE A 79 -0.87 -19.52 1.32
C ILE A 79 -0.29 -20.94 1.16
N ASN A 80 1.01 -21.10 1.42
CA ASN A 80 1.66 -22.40 1.37
C ASN A 80 1.09 -23.40 2.39
N LYS A 81 0.64 -22.94 3.57
CA LYS A 81 -0.01 -23.81 4.57
C LYS A 81 -1.37 -24.32 4.10
N ILE A 82 -2.09 -23.54 3.29
CA ILE A 82 -3.40 -23.91 2.75
C ILE A 82 -3.26 -24.90 1.57
N GLY A 83 -2.09 -24.96 0.93
CA GLY A 83 -1.76 -25.98 -0.06
C GLY A 83 -2.46 -25.80 -1.42
N ASN A 84 -3.04 -24.63 -1.68
CA ASN A 84 -3.72 -24.30 -2.93
C ASN A 84 -2.82 -23.47 -3.85
N ASP A 85 -2.80 -23.81 -5.14
CA ASP A 85 -2.38 -22.90 -6.21
C ASP A 85 -3.51 -21.89 -6.40
N LEU A 86 -3.42 -20.73 -5.75
CA LEU A 86 -4.40 -19.66 -5.89
C LEU A 86 -4.12 -18.86 -7.16
N ASP A 87 -5.15 -18.59 -7.95
CA ASP A 87 -5.11 -17.72 -9.13
C ASP A 87 -5.73 -16.36 -8.79
N PHE A 88 -4.92 -15.30 -8.76
CA PHE A 88 -5.41 -13.96 -8.45
C PHE A 88 -6.39 -13.40 -9.51
N GLU A 89 -6.50 -14.02 -10.69
CA GLU A 89 -7.52 -13.66 -11.68
C GLU A 89 -8.92 -14.18 -11.32
N GLU A 90 -9.01 -15.24 -10.53
CA GLU A 90 -10.26 -15.81 -10.04
C GLU A 90 -10.79 -15.05 -8.82
N GLU A 91 -12.07 -14.68 -8.86
CA GLU A 91 -12.68 -13.87 -7.79
C GLU A 91 -12.69 -14.60 -6.45
N SER A 92 -12.95 -15.90 -6.44
CA SER A 92 -12.93 -16.73 -5.22
C SER A 92 -11.55 -16.76 -4.57
N ASP A 93 -10.50 -16.78 -5.38
CA ASP A 93 -9.13 -16.83 -4.90
C ASP A 93 -8.68 -15.45 -4.42
N ARG A 94 -9.13 -14.37 -5.07
CA ARG A 94 -8.94 -12.99 -4.57
C ARG A 94 -9.55 -12.79 -3.19
N GLU A 95 -10.73 -13.36 -2.92
CA GLU A 95 -11.35 -13.31 -1.60
C GLU A 95 -10.51 -14.06 -0.56
N ILE A 96 -9.96 -15.24 -0.91
CA ILE A 96 -9.05 -16.00 -0.04
C ILE A 96 -7.77 -15.19 0.24
N TYR A 97 -7.14 -14.64 -0.80
CA TYR A 97 -5.98 -13.76 -0.69
C TYR A 97 -6.25 -12.56 0.23
N THR A 98 -7.41 -11.94 0.06
CA THR A 98 -7.86 -10.81 0.88
C THR A 98 -8.06 -11.24 2.34
N GLY A 99 -8.68 -12.41 2.58
CA GLY A 99 -8.87 -12.94 3.92
C GLY A 99 -7.55 -13.19 4.65
N ILE A 100 -6.60 -13.86 4.00
CA ILE A 100 -5.27 -14.13 4.57
C ILE A 100 -4.52 -12.82 4.81
N PHE A 101 -4.62 -11.85 3.89
CA PHE A 101 -4.02 -10.54 4.05
C PHE A 101 -4.57 -9.79 5.26
N GLU A 102 -5.90 -9.74 5.38
CA GLU A 102 -6.59 -9.09 6.50
C GLU A 102 -6.28 -9.80 7.83
N GLU A 103 -6.15 -11.13 7.82
CA GLU A 103 -5.73 -11.90 8.99
C GLU A 103 -4.30 -11.55 9.40
N THR A 104 -3.38 -11.48 8.44
CA THR A 104 -1.97 -11.20 8.74
C THR A 104 -1.79 -9.81 9.35
N LEU A 105 -2.56 -8.81 8.88
CA LEU A 105 -2.63 -7.47 9.49
C LEU A 105 -3.19 -7.45 10.92
N GLN A 106 -3.76 -8.55 11.40
CA GLN A 106 -4.36 -8.71 12.72
C GLN A 106 -3.55 -9.64 13.64
N GLN A 107 -2.41 -10.14 13.20
CA GLN A 107 -1.52 -11.00 13.99
C GLN A 107 -0.31 -10.23 14.57
N GLY A 108 0.40 -10.86 15.50
CA GLY A 108 1.67 -10.36 16.06
C GLY A 108 1.62 -8.96 16.68
N SER A 109 2.70 -8.20 16.49
CA SER A 109 2.83 -6.80 16.95
C SER A 109 1.86 -5.84 16.23
N ASP A 110 1.32 -6.26 15.10
CA ASP A 110 0.37 -5.48 14.31
C ASP A 110 -1.06 -5.52 14.86
N LYS A 111 -1.44 -6.59 15.59
CA LYS A 111 -2.76 -6.70 16.24
C LYS A 111 -3.09 -5.48 17.12
N THR A 112 -2.14 -5.05 17.95
CA THR A 112 -2.33 -3.89 18.84
C THR A 112 -2.45 -2.59 18.05
N LYS A 113 -1.65 -2.43 16.98
CA LYS A 113 -1.72 -1.26 16.09
C LYS A 113 -3.06 -1.19 15.36
N THR A 114 -3.50 -2.31 14.79
CA THR A 114 -4.79 -2.44 14.10
C THR A 114 -5.96 -2.18 15.04
N SER A 115 -5.94 -2.72 16.26
CA SER A 115 -6.99 -2.46 17.26
C SER A 115 -7.05 -0.99 17.67
N ARG A 116 -5.89 -0.33 17.88
CA ARG A 116 -5.83 1.10 18.18
C ARG A 116 -6.34 1.93 17.01
N LEU A 117 -5.92 1.61 15.79
CA LEU A 117 -6.39 2.28 14.57
C LEU A 117 -7.92 2.15 14.42
N LYS A 118 -8.49 0.96 14.65
CA LYS A 118 -9.94 0.73 14.61
C LYS A 118 -10.69 1.58 15.61
N LYS A 119 -10.21 1.66 16.86
CA LYS A 119 -10.80 2.55 17.88
C LYS A 119 -10.69 4.02 17.47
N SER A 120 -9.56 4.44 16.91
CA SER A 120 -9.37 5.81 16.41
C SER A 120 -10.39 6.14 15.33
N ILE A 121 -10.45 5.33 14.27
CA ILE A 121 -11.36 5.55 13.14
C ILE A 121 -12.82 5.51 13.56
N ALA A 122 -13.19 4.64 14.50
CA ALA A 122 -14.54 4.58 15.03
C ALA A 122 -14.95 5.87 15.78
N ASN A 123 -14.00 6.54 16.45
CA ASN A 123 -14.26 7.71 17.30
C ASN A 123 -14.08 9.05 16.56
N THR A 124 -13.02 9.19 15.76
CA THR A 124 -12.57 10.47 15.17
C THR A 124 -12.51 10.46 13.64
N GLN A 125 -12.94 9.37 12.99
CA GLN A 125 -12.76 9.12 11.56
C GLN A 125 -11.26 9.05 11.17
N GLN A 126 -10.91 9.33 9.92
CA GLN A 126 -9.56 9.17 9.39
C GLN A 126 -8.71 10.42 9.64
N ASP A 127 -7.63 10.26 10.40
CA ASP A 127 -6.69 11.35 10.66
C ASP A 127 -5.84 11.68 9.41
N THR A 128 -5.37 10.66 8.72
CA THR A 128 -4.53 10.77 7.50
C THR A 128 -5.25 10.15 6.31
N PRO A 129 -5.32 10.81 5.14
CA PRO A 129 -5.88 10.22 3.94
C PRO A 129 -4.97 9.11 3.37
N ALA A 130 -5.53 8.19 2.60
CA ALA A 130 -4.74 7.18 1.86
C ALA A 130 -4.22 7.75 0.54
N ILE A 131 -3.24 7.07 -0.07
CA ILE A 131 -2.76 7.39 -1.42
C ILE A 131 -3.20 6.27 -2.36
N ILE A 132 -3.88 6.62 -3.44
CA ILE A 132 -4.38 5.66 -4.43
C ILE A 132 -3.83 5.97 -5.83
N SER A 133 -3.63 4.94 -6.64
CA SER A 133 -3.41 5.09 -8.08
C SER A 133 -4.59 5.80 -8.75
N TYR A 134 -4.45 6.10 -10.03
CA TYR A 134 -5.55 6.64 -10.81
C TYR A 134 -6.76 5.69 -10.86
N GLY A 135 -6.53 4.38 -10.89
CA GLY A 135 -7.57 3.35 -10.91
C GLY A 135 -8.06 2.84 -9.54
N GLY A 136 -7.57 3.39 -8.42
CA GLY A 136 -8.09 3.04 -7.09
C GLY A 136 -7.33 1.95 -6.33
N ILE A 137 -6.17 1.49 -6.84
CA ILE A 137 -5.23 0.66 -6.08
C ILE A 137 -4.61 1.48 -4.94
N ILE A 138 -4.67 0.95 -3.72
CA ILE A 138 -4.19 1.60 -2.50
C ILE A 138 -2.67 1.46 -2.37
N LEU A 139 -1.94 2.52 -2.69
CA LEU A 139 -0.49 2.58 -2.55
C LEU A 139 -0.08 2.76 -1.09
N ASP A 140 -0.81 3.59 -0.35
CA ASP A 140 -0.67 3.73 1.09
C ASP A 140 -2.02 3.72 1.80
N GLY A 141 -2.07 3.07 2.97
CA GLY A 141 -3.27 2.97 3.78
C GLY A 141 -4.02 1.64 3.71
N ASN A 142 -3.41 0.55 3.23
CA ASN A 142 -4.05 -0.78 3.18
C ASN A 142 -4.68 -1.20 4.53
N ARG A 143 -3.95 -1.03 5.65
CA ARG A 143 -4.48 -1.34 6.99
C ARG A 143 -5.68 -0.45 7.37
N ARG A 144 -5.69 0.81 6.91
CA ARG A 144 -6.78 1.76 7.12
C ARG A 144 -8.02 1.37 6.32
N PHE A 145 -7.83 0.92 5.09
CA PHE A 145 -8.88 0.40 4.24
C PHE A 145 -9.53 -0.85 4.83
N MET A 146 -8.72 -1.82 5.28
CA MET A 146 -9.22 -3.01 6.00
C MET A 146 -10.09 -2.63 7.20
N VAL A 147 -9.58 -1.75 8.06
CA VAL A 147 -10.31 -1.32 9.25
C VAL A 147 -11.63 -0.61 8.89
N LEU A 148 -11.64 0.22 7.84
CA LEU A 148 -12.87 0.85 7.35
C LEU A 148 -13.88 -0.17 6.85
N LYS A 149 -13.46 -1.16 6.04
CA LYS A 149 -14.34 -2.26 5.59
C LYS A 149 -14.95 -3.01 6.77
N GLN A 150 -14.15 -3.33 7.79
CA GLN A 150 -14.65 -4.01 8.99
C GLN A 150 -15.70 -3.17 9.72
N LEU A 151 -15.43 -1.89 9.94
CA LEU A 151 -16.38 -0.98 10.62
C LEU A 151 -17.67 -0.79 9.80
N PHE A 152 -17.55 -0.66 8.48
CA PHE A 152 -18.69 -0.58 7.57
C PHE A 152 -19.58 -1.83 7.68
N ASN A 153 -19.00 -3.02 7.62
CA ASN A 153 -19.73 -4.27 7.74
C ASN A 153 -20.39 -4.44 9.12
N GLU A 154 -19.66 -4.15 10.20
CA GLU A 154 -20.16 -4.27 11.58
C GLU A 154 -21.35 -3.34 11.85
N GLU A 155 -21.32 -2.13 11.34
CA GLU A 155 -22.40 -1.14 11.54
C GLU A 155 -23.60 -1.41 10.64
N SER A 156 -23.36 -1.89 9.41
CA SER A 156 -24.42 -2.32 8.49
C SER A 156 -25.28 -3.44 9.07
N ILE A 157 -24.72 -4.27 9.96
CA ILE A 157 -25.44 -5.34 10.66
C ILE A 157 -26.26 -4.80 11.85
N LYS A 158 -25.85 -3.68 12.46
CA LYS A 158 -26.41 -3.17 13.72
C LYS A 158 -27.56 -2.19 13.56
N SER A 159 -27.77 -1.66 12.35
CA SER A 159 -28.70 -0.54 12.13
C SER A 159 -29.43 -0.66 10.80
N ASP A 160 -30.70 -0.22 10.76
CA ASP A 160 -31.52 -0.14 9.54
C ASP A 160 -31.04 0.94 8.54
N GLY A 161 -29.85 1.52 8.77
CA GLY A 161 -29.22 2.51 7.91
C GLY A 161 -27.70 2.52 8.11
N ILE A 162 -26.97 2.39 7.01
CA ILE A 162 -25.50 2.39 6.98
C ILE A 162 -24.99 3.78 7.41
N PRO A 163 -24.10 3.89 8.42
CA PRO A 163 -23.46 5.17 8.72
C PRO A 163 -22.61 5.61 7.52
N ASP A 164 -23.03 6.71 6.90
CA ASP A 164 -22.41 7.28 5.68
C ASP A 164 -20.89 7.51 5.85
N ARG A 165 -20.43 7.70 7.10
CA ARG A 165 -19.02 7.95 7.45
C ARG A 165 -18.04 6.80 7.13
N PHE A 166 -18.49 5.53 7.10
CA PHE A 166 -17.60 4.40 6.80
C PHE A 166 -17.72 3.93 5.34
N LYS A 167 -18.66 4.49 4.58
CA LYS A 167 -18.86 4.18 3.17
C LYS A 167 -17.76 4.76 2.28
N TYR A 168 -17.10 5.82 2.74
CA TYR A 168 -16.06 6.52 1.98
C TYR A 168 -14.72 6.48 2.71
N MET A 169 -13.66 6.46 1.91
CA MET A 169 -12.30 6.69 2.34
C MET A 169 -11.85 8.06 1.85
N GLU A 170 -11.24 8.84 2.74
CA GLU A 170 -10.49 10.04 2.39
C GLU A 170 -9.15 9.61 1.76
N VAL A 171 -8.95 10.01 0.51
CA VAL A 171 -7.81 9.62 -0.33
C VAL A 171 -7.25 10.81 -1.11
N VAL A 172 -5.98 10.72 -1.44
CA VAL A 172 -5.36 11.44 -2.55
C VAL A 172 -5.32 10.51 -3.74
N ARG A 173 -5.94 10.93 -4.85
CA ARG A 173 -5.90 10.21 -6.12
C ARG A 173 -4.76 10.75 -6.98
N LEU A 174 -3.86 9.87 -7.39
CA LEU A 174 -2.77 10.23 -8.29
C LEU A 174 -3.26 10.43 -9.73
N ASP A 175 -2.54 11.26 -10.49
CA ASP A 175 -2.84 11.55 -11.89
C ASP A 175 -2.61 10.35 -12.80
N VAL A 176 -3.25 10.38 -13.98
CA VAL A 176 -3.02 9.41 -15.06
C VAL A 176 -1.59 9.53 -15.62
N GLY A 177 -1.05 8.43 -16.13
CA GLY A 177 0.25 8.42 -16.83
C GLY A 177 1.46 8.22 -15.92
N ILE A 178 1.26 7.94 -14.64
CA ILE A 178 2.33 7.57 -13.71
C ILE A 178 2.68 6.10 -13.92
N SER A 179 3.95 5.80 -14.20
CA SER A 179 4.40 4.43 -14.47
C SER A 179 4.42 3.57 -13.20
N LYS A 180 4.47 2.24 -13.35
CA LYS A 180 4.61 1.30 -12.22
C LYS A 180 5.84 1.60 -11.36
N SER A 181 6.99 1.91 -11.97
CA SER A 181 8.20 2.28 -11.23
C SER A 181 8.06 3.61 -10.49
N GLN A 182 7.29 4.56 -11.03
CA GLN A 182 6.98 5.82 -10.36
C GLN A 182 5.99 5.64 -9.21
N LEU A 183 4.94 4.82 -9.37
CA LEU A 183 4.01 4.47 -8.30
C LEU A 183 4.73 3.79 -7.14
N LEU A 184 5.62 2.83 -7.43
CA LEU A 184 6.46 2.16 -6.45
C LEU A 184 7.39 3.16 -5.72
N ALA A 185 7.96 4.13 -6.44
CA ALA A 185 8.79 5.16 -5.83
C ALA A 185 7.97 6.08 -4.90
N ILE A 186 6.79 6.57 -5.35
CA ILE A 186 5.88 7.36 -4.51
C ILE A 186 5.51 6.57 -3.25
N GLN A 187 5.09 5.32 -3.38
CA GLN A 187 4.74 4.47 -2.25
C GLN A 187 5.91 4.31 -1.27
N THR A 188 7.09 3.95 -1.78
CA THR A 188 8.28 3.69 -0.96
C THR A 188 8.71 4.93 -0.20
N LEU A 189 8.70 6.10 -0.85
CA LEU A 189 9.07 7.35 -0.20
C LEU A 189 8.05 7.78 0.85
N ASN A 190 6.76 7.70 0.57
CA ASN A 190 5.77 8.12 1.58
C ASN A 190 5.76 7.17 2.78
N GLN A 191 5.94 5.85 2.58
CA GLN A 191 6.16 4.93 3.68
C GLN A 191 7.43 5.29 4.46
N LEU A 192 8.57 5.43 3.78
CA LEU A 192 9.85 5.76 4.40
C LEU A 192 9.83 7.12 5.13
N PHE A 193 9.04 8.10 4.74
CA PHE A 193 9.04 9.38 5.46
C PHE A 193 7.86 9.54 6.43
N GLU A 194 6.87 8.64 6.41
CA GLU A 194 5.87 8.55 7.46
C GLU A 194 6.40 7.87 8.72
N GLU A 195 7.18 6.79 8.60
CA GLU A 195 7.80 6.14 9.78
C GLU A 195 9.04 6.91 10.31
N ASP A 196 9.50 7.99 9.64
CA ASP A 196 10.63 8.89 10.07
C ASP A 196 10.33 9.65 11.38
N ARG A 197 9.09 9.53 11.87
CA ARG A 197 8.70 10.01 13.20
C ARG A 197 9.09 9.03 14.32
N VAL A 198 9.64 7.86 13.98
CA VAL A 198 10.15 6.82 14.88
C VAL A 198 11.54 6.47 14.39
N ASP A 199 12.58 6.65 15.22
CA ASP A 199 14.00 6.43 14.87
C ASP A 199 14.19 5.21 13.94
N TYR A 200 14.53 5.48 12.67
CA TYR A 200 14.66 4.40 11.70
C TYR A 200 15.82 3.48 11.97
N THR A 201 15.60 2.20 11.70
CA THR A 201 16.65 1.22 11.49
C THR A 201 17.26 1.39 10.09
N LEU A 202 18.60 1.46 9.99
CA LEU A 202 19.37 1.46 8.73
C LEU A 202 18.85 0.43 7.71
N ILE A 203 18.35 -0.71 8.20
CA ILE A 203 17.80 -1.80 7.39
C ILE A 203 16.60 -1.34 6.56
N ASN A 204 15.67 -0.56 7.12
CA ASN A 204 14.49 -0.11 6.37
C ASN A 204 14.87 0.83 5.22
N GLN A 205 15.82 1.74 5.47
CA GLN A 205 16.37 2.63 4.44
C GLN A 205 17.05 1.81 3.34
N ALA A 206 17.87 0.83 3.72
CA ALA A 206 18.52 -0.03 2.75
C ALA A 206 17.52 -0.85 1.92
N LEU A 207 16.45 -1.38 2.53
CA LEU A 207 15.39 -2.09 1.80
C LEU A 207 14.67 -1.18 0.82
N ALA A 208 14.42 0.07 1.20
CA ALA A 208 13.85 1.07 0.30
C ALA A 208 14.78 1.38 -0.88
N VAL A 209 16.10 1.51 -0.64
CA VAL A 209 17.11 1.64 -1.70
C VAL A 209 17.03 0.46 -2.67
N ARG A 210 17.06 -0.77 -2.17
CA ARG A 210 16.96 -1.98 -3.00
C ARG A 210 15.69 -1.99 -3.87
N LYS A 211 14.54 -1.64 -3.29
CA LYS A 211 13.26 -1.54 -4.04
C LYS A 211 13.36 -0.55 -5.20
N LEU A 212 13.92 0.63 -4.96
CA LEU A 212 14.07 1.66 -5.98
C LEU A 212 15.09 1.27 -7.06
N ARG A 213 16.18 0.58 -6.69
CA ARG A 213 17.15 0.04 -7.63
C ARG A 213 16.52 -1.00 -8.57
N THR A 214 15.73 -1.92 -8.01
CA THR A 214 14.95 -2.91 -8.81
C THR A 214 13.93 -2.22 -9.73
N ALA A 215 13.40 -1.06 -9.32
CA ALA A 215 12.50 -0.24 -10.13
C ALA A 215 13.20 0.55 -11.25
N GLY A 216 14.54 0.49 -11.33
CA GLY A 216 15.34 1.11 -12.39
C GLY A 216 15.90 2.50 -12.07
N TYR A 217 15.78 2.98 -10.82
CA TYR A 217 16.40 4.25 -10.43
C TYR A 217 17.90 4.08 -10.20
N ASP A 218 18.71 5.05 -10.65
CA ASP A 218 20.14 5.09 -10.35
C ASP A 218 20.43 5.66 -8.95
N ARG A 219 21.66 5.50 -8.48
CA ARG A 219 22.07 5.96 -7.14
C ARG A 219 21.91 7.46 -6.96
N LEU A 220 22.13 8.26 -8.01
CA LEU A 220 22.02 9.72 -7.94
C LEU A 220 20.56 10.16 -7.78
N ALA A 221 19.63 9.51 -8.47
CA ALA A 221 18.20 9.75 -8.34
C ALA A 221 17.72 9.38 -6.92
N ILE A 222 18.14 8.21 -6.41
CA ILE A 222 17.77 7.76 -5.06
C ILE A 222 18.37 8.69 -3.99
N ALA A 223 19.63 9.09 -4.14
CA ALA A 223 20.30 10.03 -3.25
C ALA A 223 19.51 11.35 -3.13
N LYS A 224 19.04 11.89 -4.27
CA LYS A 224 18.17 13.07 -4.29
C LYS A 224 16.84 12.83 -3.56
N MET A 225 16.20 11.69 -3.78
CA MET A 225 14.93 11.34 -3.11
C MET A 225 15.08 11.24 -1.58
N PHE A 226 16.23 10.74 -1.12
CA PHE A 226 16.55 10.55 0.29
C PHE A 226 17.17 11.81 0.93
N ASN A 227 17.52 12.81 0.11
CA ASN A 227 18.24 14.00 0.52
C ASN A 227 19.59 13.66 1.22
N THR A 228 20.36 12.82 0.54
CA THR A 228 21.63 12.22 1.01
C THR A 228 22.61 12.15 -0.17
N ASP A 229 23.83 11.67 0.04
CA ASP A 229 24.83 11.51 -1.02
C ASP A 229 24.80 10.11 -1.64
N SER A 230 25.32 9.96 -2.87
CA SER A 230 25.35 8.66 -3.56
C SER A 230 26.23 7.62 -2.86
N THR A 231 27.19 8.06 -2.04
CA THR A 231 28.02 7.21 -1.18
C THR A 231 27.17 6.53 -0.11
N ASP A 232 26.23 7.25 0.51
CA ASP A 232 25.32 6.68 1.52
C ASP A 232 24.42 5.60 0.89
N ILE A 233 23.99 5.82 -0.36
CA ILE A 233 23.22 4.83 -1.12
C ILE A 233 24.04 3.56 -1.39
N GLU A 234 25.34 3.70 -1.67
CA GLU A 234 26.24 2.57 -1.85
C GLU A 234 26.44 1.81 -0.53
N GLU A 235 26.64 2.50 0.59
CA GLU A 235 26.72 1.87 1.91
C GLU A 235 25.45 1.08 2.25
N PHE A 236 24.26 1.61 1.95
CA PHE A 236 23.01 0.87 2.12
C PHE A 236 22.94 -0.41 1.28
N GLU A 237 23.39 -0.36 0.01
CA GLU A 237 23.46 -1.54 -0.84
C GLU A 237 24.45 -2.58 -0.26
N GLU A 238 25.62 -2.15 0.21
CA GLU A 238 26.63 -3.01 0.83
C GLU A 238 26.13 -3.68 2.11
N VAL A 239 25.45 -2.94 2.99
CA VAL A 239 24.86 -3.47 4.23
C VAL A 239 23.90 -4.63 3.91
N LEU A 240 23.01 -4.46 2.94
CA LEU A 240 22.08 -5.53 2.59
C LEU A 240 22.76 -6.71 1.91
N ASN A 241 23.79 -6.48 1.09
CA ASN A 241 24.56 -7.56 0.50
C ASN A 241 25.28 -8.39 1.57
N LEU A 242 25.80 -7.72 2.61
CA LEU A 242 26.41 -8.41 3.77
C LEU A 242 25.38 -9.22 4.55
N ILE A 243 24.17 -8.68 4.76
CA ILE A 243 23.08 -9.40 5.42
C ILE A 243 22.67 -10.61 4.59
N ASP A 244 22.51 -10.46 3.27
CA ASP A 244 22.18 -11.56 2.37
C ASP A 244 23.24 -12.66 2.42
N PHE A 245 24.52 -12.28 2.33
CA PHE A 245 25.65 -13.20 2.44
C PHE A 245 25.63 -13.95 3.77
N PHE A 246 25.45 -13.24 4.89
CA PHE A 246 25.38 -13.86 6.21
C PHE A 246 24.22 -14.86 6.31
N LEU A 247 23.04 -14.51 5.80
CA LEU A 247 21.87 -15.39 5.84
C LEU A 247 22.08 -16.63 4.96
N GLU A 248 22.69 -16.47 3.79
CA GLU A 248 22.99 -17.56 2.85
C GLU A 248 24.01 -18.54 3.45
N GLU A 249 25.12 -18.04 3.99
CA GLU A 249 26.17 -18.87 4.61
C GLU A 249 25.70 -19.66 5.84
N ASN A 250 24.67 -19.16 6.54
CA ASN A 250 24.11 -19.82 7.72
C ASN A 250 22.81 -20.59 7.43
N GLU A 251 22.43 -20.74 6.15
CA GLU A 251 21.18 -21.38 5.72
C GLU A 251 19.92 -20.79 6.39
N LEU A 252 19.97 -19.50 6.73
CA LEU A 252 18.88 -18.77 7.36
C LEU A 252 17.95 -18.18 6.30
N LYS A 253 16.64 -18.24 6.57
CA LYS A 253 15.64 -17.65 5.67
C LYS A 253 15.68 -16.12 5.70
N LYS A 254 15.66 -15.50 4.52
CA LYS A 254 15.40 -14.05 4.35
C LYS A 254 13.97 -13.77 4.83
N ARG A 255 13.81 -12.82 5.76
CA ARG A 255 12.52 -12.44 6.36
C ARG A 255 12.07 -11.03 5.98
N TYR A 256 12.70 -10.44 4.97
CA TYR A 256 12.44 -9.08 4.48
C TYR A 256 12.30 -9.05 2.96
#